data_AF-A0A1B7NK19-F1
#
_entry.id   AF-A0A1B7NK19-F1
#
_cell.length_a   1.000
_cell.length_b   1.000
_cell.length_c   1.000
_cell.angle_alpha   90.00
_cell.angle_beta   90.00
_cell.angle_gamma   90.00
#
_symmetry.space_group_name_H-M   'P 1'
#
loop_
_entity.id
_entity.type
_entity.pdbx_description
1 polymer ?
#
loop_
_entity_poly.entity_id
_entity_poly.type
_entity_poly.pdbx_seq_one_letter_code
_entity_poly.pdbx_strand_id
1 'polypeptide(L)'
;MYLPRSLISQLYLNLLRSHHPLSPPVLILAALEPDALCACRILTTLLKRDYIPHKIQPINGYGDLSRAGEELVRPMRTTQGGSGGVVVCMGVGGLVDLSDILGLDVDETGSMGGVEVWVIDARRPWNLGNVFGGYPGRTGLDEQDPTQSHRIVGLNKGCITPSYKSNEGGIIVFDDGDIEEELTAEREAYCALQEMPELDEDAEDSDDSDSATDLDEVSIPHTKKRKSWSGRDDDEDQSDDEGPPRQRRRSNSVRIGSFITSPTRYPRQPRDSSQSSRSPSPSSGSESPAAPKQPSARTLRRRLIRLKRKHEGVLRAYYSLGTSYSEPISSLLYSLASELGREDNDLLWLAIVGVSSLELSGRTMAGVGISNASESGGSAGWGGERGERIRQVLRDEVRRLNPPELSDTGRETLRNEVSDVIPTTGRSPTDSSILLSPEPRFLLVRHWSLYESMLHSPYLAARLHVWSENGRKRLHKLLAKMG
;
A
#
# COMPACT_ATOMS: atom_id res chain seq x y z
N MET A 1 12.34 1.09 8.97
CA MET A 1 11.28 0.37 9.71
C MET A 1 9.96 1.08 9.52
N TYR A 2 8.83 0.45 9.80
CA TYR A 2 7.51 1.07 9.70
C TYR A 2 6.67 0.88 10.97
N LEU A 3 5.86 1.89 11.27
CA LEU A 3 4.89 1.92 12.36
C LEU A 3 3.52 1.55 11.80
N PRO A 4 2.90 0.43 12.25
CA PRO A 4 1.57 0.05 11.78
C PRO A 4 0.52 1.05 12.27
N ARG A 5 -0.56 1.21 11.51
CA ARG A 5 -1.65 2.16 11.81
C ARG A 5 -2.24 1.99 13.21
N SER A 6 -2.30 0.76 13.72
CA SER A 6 -2.80 0.43 15.05
C SER A 6 -1.97 0.99 16.20
N LEU A 7 -0.73 1.41 15.94
CA LEU A 7 0.23 1.92 16.92
C LEU A 7 0.63 3.37 16.63
N ILE A 8 -0.18 4.11 15.86
CA ILE A 8 0.14 5.48 15.42
C ILE A 8 0.47 6.43 16.60
N SER A 9 -0.18 6.24 17.76
CA SER A 9 0.09 7.02 18.97
C SER A 9 1.39 6.67 19.70
N GLN A 10 1.95 5.47 19.48
CA GLN A 10 3.04 4.92 20.29
C GLN A 10 4.29 5.80 20.27
N LEU A 11 4.71 6.26 19.09
CA LEU A 11 5.92 7.09 18.96
C LEU A 11 5.74 8.48 19.56
N TYR A 12 4.56 9.07 19.40
CA TYR A 12 4.23 10.35 20.01
C TYR A 12 4.25 10.25 21.55
N LEU A 13 3.67 9.19 22.11
CA LEU A 13 3.69 8.93 23.55
C LEU A 13 5.09 8.58 24.06
N ASN A 14 5.93 7.96 23.25
CA ASN A 14 7.34 7.74 23.57
C ASN A 14 8.10 9.07 23.63
N LEU A 15 7.92 9.93 22.63
CA LEU A 15 8.49 11.27 22.60
C LEU A 15 8.05 12.07 23.83
N LEU A 16 6.77 12.04 24.19
CA LEU A 16 6.25 12.73 25.37
C LEU A 16 6.91 12.24 26.67
N ARG A 17 7.20 10.94 26.76
CA ARG A 17 7.86 10.32 27.94
C ARG A 17 9.36 10.57 28.00
N SER A 18 10.03 10.63 26.85
CA SER A 18 11.49 10.81 26.76
C SER A 18 11.92 12.28 26.71
N HIS A 19 11.00 13.18 26.36
CA HIS A 19 11.29 14.60 26.22
C HIS A 19 11.59 15.28 27.55
N HIS A 20 12.71 16.01 27.61
CA HIS A 20 13.11 16.86 28.72
C HIS A 20 13.28 18.30 28.23
N PRO A 21 13.12 19.35 29.07
CA PRO A 21 13.32 20.75 28.65
C PRO A 21 14.72 21.08 28.10
N LEU A 22 15.71 20.21 28.33
CA LEU A 22 17.07 20.32 27.80
C LEU A 22 17.29 19.50 26.52
N SER A 23 16.29 18.69 26.13
CA SER A 23 16.31 17.95 24.88
C SER A 23 16.31 18.92 23.70
N PRO A 24 16.96 18.56 22.58
CA PRO A 24 16.93 19.38 21.39
C PRO A 24 15.50 19.50 20.84
N PRO A 25 15.17 20.62 20.20
CA PRO A 25 13.86 20.82 19.60
C PRO A 25 13.60 19.80 18.49
N VAL A 26 12.35 19.36 18.38
CA VAL A 26 11.91 18.48 17.28
C VAL A 26 12.04 19.23 15.96
N LEU A 27 12.78 18.66 15.00
CA LEU A 27 12.96 19.26 13.67
C LEU A 27 11.86 18.75 12.74
N ILE A 28 11.05 19.64 12.18
CA ILE A 28 9.98 19.29 11.25
C ILE A 28 10.38 19.75 9.84
N LEU A 29 10.60 18.80 8.93
CA LEU A 29 10.87 19.03 7.52
C LEU A 29 9.56 18.91 6.74
N ALA A 30 8.98 20.03 6.32
CA ALA A 30 7.66 20.06 5.69
C ALA A 30 7.76 20.39 4.19
N ALA A 31 7.13 19.57 3.35
CA ALA A 31 6.93 19.87 1.93
C ALA A 31 6.06 21.13 1.73
N LEU A 32 6.26 21.83 0.62
CA LEU A 32 5.43 22.96 0.20
C LEU A 32 4.11 22.51 -0.48
N GLU A 33 3.42 21.54 0.11
CA GLU A 33 2.12 21.06 -0.35
C GLU A 33 1.02 21.42 0.66
N PRO A 34 -0.23 21.74 0.22
CA PRO A 34 -1.29 22.13 1.14
C PRO A 34 -1.57 21.08 2.22
N ASP A 35 -1.55 19.80 1.85
CA ASP A 35 -1.71 18.68 2.79
C ASP A 35 -0.58 18.64 3.84
N ALA A 36 0.68 18.74 3.42
CA ALA A 36 1.82 18.76 4.33
C ALA A 36 1.81 19.99 5.27
N LEU A 37 1.31 21.14 4.81
CA LEU A 37 1.14 22.34 5.64
C LEU A 37 0.03 22.17 6.67
N CYS A 38 -1.12 21.60 6.27
CA CYS A 38 -2.21 21.26 7.18
C CYS A 38 -1.75 20.25 8.25
N ALA A 39 -1.07 19.19 7.82
CA ALA A 39 -0.42 18.21 8.67
C ALA A 39 0.57 18.86 9.66
N CYS A 40 1.45 19.75 9.17
CA CYS A 40 2.38 20.51 10.00
C CYS A 40 1.65 21.30 11.08
N ARG A 41 0.54 21.95 10.72
CA ARG A 41 -0.23 22.74 11.66
C ARG A 41 -0.90 21.87 12.73
N ILE A 42 -1.38 20.68 12.37
CA ILE A 42 -1.93 19.71 13.32
C ILE A 42 -0.84 19.27 14.30
N LEU A 43 0.30 18.77 13.80
CA LEU A 43 1.40 18.29 14.65
C LEU A 43 1.96 19.39 15.57
N THR A 44 2.20 20.59 15.02
CA THR A 44 2.73 21.71 15.81
C THR A 44 1.74 22.18 16.88
N THR A 45 0.44 22.03 16.66
CA THR A 45 -0.57 22.30 17.69
C THR A 45 -0.50 21.27 18.81
N LEU A 46 -0.30 19.98 18.49
CA LEU A 46 -0.09 18.93 19.49
C LEU A 46 1.20 19.17 20.30
N LEU A 47 2.32 19.43 19.64
CA LEU A 47 3.61 19.70 20.29
C LEU A 47 3.55 20.94 21.20
N LYS A 48 2.85 22.01 20.76
CA LYS A 48 2.66 23.21 21.59
C LYS A 48 1.81 22.94 22.83
N ARG A 49 0.76 22.12 22.70
CA ARG A 49 -0.08 21.72 23.85
C ARG A 49 0.75 20.95 24.90
N ASP A 50 1.77 20.20 24.47
CA ASP A 50 2.69 19.46 25.35
C ASP A 50 3.98 20.20 25.72
N TYR A 51 4.11 21.49 25.36
CA TYR A 51 5.31 22.30 25.62
C TYR A 51 6.60 21.72 25.02
N ILE A 52 6.50 21.01 23.90
CA ILE A 52 7.66 20.47 23.17
C ILE A 52 8.16 21.54 22.18
N PRO A 53 9.41 22.04 22.34
CA PRO A 53 10.01 22.98 21.42
C PRO A 53 10.23 22.28 20.07
N HIS A 54 9.94 22.99 18.98
CA HIS A 54 10.05 22.47 17.63
C HIS A 54 10.55 23.56 16.68
N LYS A 55 11.28 23.14 15.64
CA LYS A 55 11.74 23.98 14.55
C LYS A 55 11.13 23.49 13.25
N ILE A 56 10.48 24.37 12.50
CA ILE A 56 9.89 24.04 11.20
C ILE A 56 10.85 24.51 10.10
N GLN A 57 11.23 23.59 9.21
CA GLN A 57 12.05 23.86 8.04
C GLN A 57 11.22 23.54 6.78
N PRO A 58 10.88 24.55 5.96
CA PRO A 58 10.25 24.30 4.67
C PRO A 58 11.24 23.66 3.70
N ILE A 59 10.78 22.68 2.94
CA ILE A 59 11.54 21.94 1.94
C ILE A 59 10.85 22.07 0.58
N ASN A 60 11.49 22.75 -0.37
CA ASN A 60 10.96 22.91 -1.72
C ASN A 60 11.26 21.70 -2.62
N GLY A 61 12.32 20.95 -2.31
CA GLY A 61 12.73 19.78 -3.08
C GLY A 61 13.92 19.05 -2.47
N TYR A 62 14.42 18.02 -3.18
CA TYR A 62 15.49 17.15 -2.66
C TYR A 62 16.82 17.87 -2.40
N GLY A 63 17.14 18.94 -3.15
CA GLY A 63 18.32 19.76 -2.86
C GLY A 63 18.23 20.46 -1.50
N ASP A 64 17.06 20.98 -1.16
CA ASP A 64 16.82 21.58 0.16
C ASP A 64 16.83 20.53 1.27
N LEU A 65 16.32 19.32 0.97
CA LEU A 65 16.34 18.19 1.91
C LEU A 65 17.77 17.76 2.24
N SER A 66 18.64 17.67 1.23
CA SER A 66 20.06 17.35 1.42
C SER A 66 20.78 18.44 2.22
N ARG A 67 20.55 19.73 1.92
CA ARG A 67 21.10 20.82 2.74
C ARG A 67 20.60 20.79 4.18
N ALA A 68 19.31 20.50 4.39
CA ALA A 68 18.77 20.33 5.74
C ALA A 68 19.40 19.13 6.47
N GLY A 69 19.70 18.05 5.74
CA GLY A 69 20.51 16.93 6.22
C GLY A 69 21.87 17.39 6.75
N GLU A 70 22.63 18.10 5.93
CA GLU A 70 23.99 18.57 6.27
C GLU A 70 24.01 19.64 7.38
N GLU A 71 23.11 20.62 7.33
CA GLU A 71 23.13 21.77 8.23
C GLU A 71 22.39 21.53 9.55
N LEU A 72 21.35 20.68 9.56
CA LEU A 72 20.46 20.52 10.71
C LEU A 72 20.48 19.12 11.30
N VAL A 73 20.43 18.07 10.49
CA VAL A 73 20.33 16.68 10.99
C VAL A 73 21.70 16.16 11.41
N ARG A 74 22.72 16.39 10.58
CA ARG A 74 24.09 15.90 10.79
C ARG A 74 24.70 16.41 12.12
N PRO A 75 24.54 17.69 12.54
CA PRO A 75 24.99 18.15 13.86
C PRO A 75 24.20 17.59 15.06
N MET A 76 22.99 17.05 14.86
CA MET A 76 22.22 16.43 15.94
C MET A 76 22.77 15.06 16.34
N ARG A 77 23.56 14.42 15.47
CA ARG A 77 24.14 13.10 15.70
C ARG A 77 25.07 13.11 16.90
N THR A 78 25.00 12.04 17.70
CA THR A 78 25.90 11.84 18.85
C THR A 78 27.37 11.79 18.46
N THR A 79 27.69 11.26 17.27
CA THR A 79 29.07 11.22 16.74
C THR A 79 29.62 12.58 16.35
N GLN A 80 28.77 13.59 16.18
CA GLN A 80 29.18 14.97 15.90
C GLN A 80 28.99 15.89 17.12
N GLY A 81 28.88 15.31 18.32
CA GLY A 81 28.76 16.04 19.57
C GLY A 81 27.33 16.48 19.91
N GLY A 82 26.33 16.06 19.13
CA GLY A 82 24.92 16.24 19.44
C GLY A 82 24.41 15.25 20.51
N SER A 83 23.16 15.43 20.94
CA SER A 83 22.52 14.54 21.92
C SER A 83 21.53 13.56 21.29
N GLY A 84 21.52 13.42 19.96
CA GLY A 84 20.43 12.77 19.23
C GLY A 84 19.19 13.65 19.13
N GLY A 85 18.07 13.11 18.66
CA GLY A 85 16.81 13.85 18.59
C GLY A 85 15.82 13.27 17.58
N VAL A 86 14.70 13.97 17.39
CA VAL A 86 13.63 13.54 16.49
C VAL A 86 13.51 14.51 15.30
N VAL A 87 13.51 13.96 14.10
CA VAL A 87 13.28 14.65 12.84
C VAL A 87 12.00 14.11 12.23
N VAL A 88 11.04 14.98 11.88
CA VAL A 88 9.77 14.60 11.27
C VAL A 88 9.71 15.11 9.84
N CYS A 89 9.78 14.19 8.89
CA CYS A 89 9.60 14.42 7.47
C CYS A 89 8.11 14.32 7.09
N MET A 90 7.51 15.41 6.63
CA MET A 90 6.11 15.43 6.18
C MET A 90 6.02 15.76 4.69
N GLY A 91 5.51 14.82 3.90
CA GLY A 91 5.38 14.93 2.45
C GLY A 91 6.72 14.86 1.71
N VAL A 92 7.80 14.55 2.42
CA VAL A 92 9.17 14.44 1.88
C VAL A 92 9.78 13.10 2.28
N GLY A 93 10.65 12.56 1.43
CA GLY A 93 11.49 11.42 1.77
C GLY A 93 10.93 10.03 1.48
N GLY A 94 9.66 9.88 1.12
CA GLY A 94 9.08 8.55 0.89
C GLY A 94 9.68 7.79 -0.31
N LEU A 95 10.09 8.49 -1.37
CA LEU A 95 10.58 7.88 -2.63
C LEU A 95 12.09 7.63 -2.68
N VAL A 96 12.85 8.22 -1.77
CA VAL A 96 14.32 8.31 -1.84
C VAL A 96 14.95 7.66 -0.62
N ASP A 97 16.20 7.21 -0.72
CA ASP A 97 16.90 6.72 0.47
C ASP A 97 17.22 7.89 1.40
N LEU A 98 16.60 7.89 2.57
CA LEU A 98 16.78 8.95 3.56
C LEU A 98 18.06 8.76 4.36
N SER A 99 18.61 7.55 4.40
CA SER A 99 19.86 7.26 5.10
C SER A 99 20.99 8.09 4.47
N ASP A 100 21.09 8.02 3.15
CA ASP A 100 22.10 8.73 2.37
C ASP A 100 21.84 10.24 2.34
N ILE A 101 20.59 10.66 2.05
CA ILE A 101 20.26 12.08 1.85
C ILE A 101 20.40 12.89 3.13
N LEU A 102 20.03 12.33 4.28
CA LEU A 102 20.15 13.01 5.57
C LEU A 102 21.54 12.81 6.22
N GLY A 103 22.45 12.07 5.57
CA GLY A 103 23.78 11.81 6.08
C GLY A 103 23.74 11.03 7.39
N LEU A 104 22.93 9.98 7.44
CA LEU A 104 22.71 9.10 8.59
C LEU A 104 23.56 7.82 8.51
N ASP A 105 24.73 7.92 7.86
CA ASP A 105 25.68 6.82 7.71
C ASP A 105 25.91 6.11 9.06
N VAL A 106 25.81 4.77 9.05
CA VAL A 106 25.97 3.98 10.25
C VAL A 106 27.43 4.04 10.72
N ASP A 107 27.64 4.50 11.95
CA ASP A 107 28.98 4.60 12.54
C ASP A 107 29.54 3.20 12.88
N GLU A 108 30.83 3.08 13.22
CA GLU A 108 31.50 1.82 13.61
C GLU A 108 30.78 1.07 14.76
N THR A 109 29.99 1.79 15.56
CA THR A 109 29.17 1.24 16.65
C THR A 109 27.85 0.64 16.20
N GLY A 110 27.45 0.84 14.94
CA GLY A 110 26.18 0.40 14.39
C GLY A 110 25.02 1.37 14.62
N SER A 111 25.21 2.52 15.30
CA SER A 111 24.12 3.46 15.63
C SER A 111 23.96 4.57 14.59
N MET A 112 22.72 5.00 14.36
CA MET A 112 22.37 6.12 13.48
C MET A 112 22.54 7.49 14.18
N GLY A 113 23.51 7.58 15.09
CA GLY A 113 23.80 8.79 15.86
C GLY A 113 22.70 9.23 16.84
N GLY A 114 21.83 8.32 17.28
CA GLY A 114 20.71 8.63 18.19
C GLY A 114 19.63 9.54 17.58
N VAL A 115 19.60 9.69 16.25
CA VAL A 115 18.59 10.46 15.53
C VAL A 115 17.48 9.54 15.03
N GLU A 116 16.25 9.85 15.39
CA GLU A 116 15.05 9.15 14.94
C GLU A 116 14.33 10.01 13.88
N VAL A 117 14.12 9.43 12.70
CA VAL A 117 13.46 10.11 11.57
C VAL A 117 12.07 9.52 11.36
N TRP A 118 11.03 10.31 11.59
CA TRP A 118 9.64 9.96 11.31
C TRP A 118 9.27 10.40 9.90
N VAL A 119 8.86 9.47 9.05
CA VAL A 119 8.49 9.73 7.67
C VAL A 119 6.99 9.56 7.52
N ILE A 120 6.31 10.66 7.21
CA ILE A 120 4.89 10.70 6.97
C ILE A 120 4.67 11.27 5.56
N ASP A 121 4.42 10.39 4.60
CA ASP A 121 4.36 10.76 3.18
C ASP A 121 3.23 10.00 2.47
N ALA A 122 2.45 10.73 1.68
CA ALA A 122 1.37 10.16 0.88
C ALA A 122 1.87 9.62 -0.47
N ARG A 123 3.13 9.88 -0.86
CA ARG A 123 3.65 9.45 -2.17
C ARG A 123 4.08 7.98 -2.14
N ARG A 124 3.86 7.30 -3.27
CA ARG A 124 4.25 5.90 -3.53
C ARG A 124 4.99 5.82 -4.88
N PRO A 125 5.84 4.81 -5.12
CA PRO A 125 6.21 3.71 -4.21
C PRO A 125 7.16 4.15 -3.08
N TRP A 126 7.10 3.47 -1.95
CA TRP A 126 8.04 3.67 -0.85
C TRP A 126 9.44 3.21 -1.24
N ASN A 127 10.48 3.89 -0.73
CA ASN A 127 11.81 3.32 -0.70
C ASN A 127 11.85 2.16 0.32
N LEU A 128 12.08 0.94 -0.17
CA LEU A 128 12.08 -0.28 0.67
C LEU A 128 13.26 -0.31 1.66
N GLY A 129 14.35 0.41 1.36
CA GLY A 129 15.44 0.65 2.29
C GLY A 129 14.96 1.41 3.53
N ASN A 130 14.19 2.48 3.35
CA ASN A 130 13.59 3.20 4.48
C ASN A 130 12.59 2.32 5.26
N VAL A 131 11.72 1.58 4.55
CA VAL A 131 10.64 0.80 5.17
C VAL A 131 11.17 -0.43 5.91
N PHE A 132 11.98 -1.27 5.27
CA PHE A 132 12.44 -2.54 5.85
C PHE A 132 13.88 -2.47 6.38
N GLY A 133 14.72 -1.60 5.83
CA GLY A 133 16.13 -1.43 6.24
C GLY A 133 16.40 -0.25 7.17
N GLY A 134 15.40 0.60 7.46
CA GLY A 134 15.58 1.83 8.24
C GLY A 134 15.87 1.66 9.74
N TYR A 135 16.49 0.56 10.15
CA TYR A 135 17.01 0.38 11.50
C TYR A 135 18.55 0.41 11.45
N PRO A 136 19.23 0.81 12.54
CA PRO A 136 20.69 0.72 12.63
C PRO A 136 21.17 -0.70 12.32
N GLY A 137 21.73 -0.91 11.13
CA GLY A 137 22.28 -2.18 10.68
C GLY A 137 23.78 -2.19 10.88
N ARG A 138 24.32 -3.14 11.66
CA ARG A 138 25.78 -3.37 11.69
C ARG A 138 26.24 -3.86 10.32
N THR A 139 26.87 -2.98 9.54
CA THR A 139 27.65 -3.37 8.36
C THR A 139 29.08 -3.68 8.80
N GLY A 140 29.40 -4.98 8.87
CA GLY A 140 30.76 -5.54 8.75
C GLY A 140 31.75 -5.30 9.91
N LEU A 141 32.17 -6.40 10.56
CA LEU A 141 33.59 -6.76 10.81
C LEU A 141 33.80 -7.94 11.78
N ASP A 142 32.76 -8.60 12.29
CA ASP A 142 32.93 -9.87 13.02
C ASP A 142 32.32 -11.04 12.25
N GLU A 143 33.15 -11.70 11.42
CA GLU A 143 32.90 -13.03 10.83
C GLU A 143 32.89 -14.15 11.91
N GLN A 144 32.26 -13.92 13.05
CA GLN A 144 32.27 -14.88 14.17
C GLN A 144 30.91 -14.99 14.87
N ASP A 145 29.82 -15.06 14.11
CA ASP A 145 28.68 -15.95 14.41
C ASP A 145 27.49 -15.64 13.48
N PRO A 146 27.18 -16.46 12.45
CA PRO A 146 26.02 -16.27 11.59
C PRO A 146 24.67 -16.54 12.30
N THR A 147 24.68 -16.80 13.61
CA THR A 147 23.49 -17.16 14.40
C THR A 147 23.00 -16.06 15.34
N GLN A 148 23.73 -14.94 15.45
CA GLN A 148 23.35 -13.80 16.29
C GLN A 148 23.11 -12.53 15.48
N SER A 149 22.13 -12.57 14.57
CA SER A 149 21.44 -11.32 14.19
C SER A 149 20.77 -10.79 15.46
N HIS A 150 21.38 -9.83 16.14
CA HIS A 150 20.76 -9.14 17.27
C HIS A 150 19.48 -8.46 16.80
N ARG A 151 18.36 -9.17 16.95
CA ARG A 151 17.03 -8.65 16.65
C ARG A 151 16.77 -7.51 17.62
N ILE A 152 16.66 -6.29 17.11
CA ILE A 152 16.18 -5.15 17.90
C ILE A 152 14.86 -5.55 18.55
N VAL A 153 14.76 -5.38 19.87
CA VAL A 153 13.60 -5.80 20.64
C VAL A 153 12.37 -5.03 20.16
N GLY A 154 11.36 -5.78 19.70
CA GLY A 154 10.12 -5.20 19.20
C GLY A 154 10.11 -4.84 17.71
N LEU A 155 11.05 -5.36 16.91
CA LEU A 155 10.98 -5.29 15.45
C LEU A 155 10.77 -6.69 14.85
N ASN A 156 9.80 -6.82 13.94
CA ASN A 156 9.54 -8.04 13.18
C ASN A 156 9.50 -7.73 11.67
N LYS A 157 10.54 -8.13 10.93
CA LYS A 157 10.68 -7.88 9.48
C LYS A 157 10.41 -6.41 9.10
N GLY A 158 10.93 -5.48 9.90
CA GLY A 158 10.75 -4.03 9.73
C GLY A 158 9.48 -3.44 10.38
N CYS A 159 8.52 -4.26 10.83
CA CYS A 159 7.32 -3.80 11.55
C CYS A 159 7.61 -3.54 13.02
N ILE A 160 7.23 -2.37 13.51
CA ILE A 160 7.31 -1.97 14.92
C ILE A 160 6.20 -2.63 15.74
N THR A 161 6.57 -3.23 16.87
CA THR A 161 5.63 -3.79 17.84
C THR A 161 5.50 -2.90 19.08
N PRO A 162 4.50 -3.14 19.95
CA PRO A 162 4.30 -2.34 21.17
C PRO A 162 5.48 -2.34 22.14
N SER A 163 6.38 -3.33 22.06
CA SER A 163 7.57 -3.42 22.92
C SER A 163 8.77 -2.64 22.39
N TYR A 164 8.65 -1.98 21.25
CA TYR A 164 9.71 -1.19 20.64
C TYR A 164 10.08 0.03 21.51
N LYS A 165 11.38 0.27 21.64
CA LYS A 165 11.95 1.43 22.33
C LYS A 165 12.94 2.14 21.40
N SER A 166 12.73 3.44 21.21
CA SER A 166 13.61 4.29 20.41
C SER A 166 14.82 4.72 21.24
N ASN A 167 15.93 4.00 21.11
CA ASN A 167 17.17 4.30 21.83
C ASN A 167 18.38 4.53 20.91
N GLU A 168 18.42 3.89 19.74
CA GLU A 168 19.61 3.90 18.85
C GLU A 168 19.41 4.72 17.57
N GLY A 169 18.26 5.40 17.45
CA GLY A 169 17.83 6.09 16.24
C GLY A 169 17.25 5.14 15.18
N GLY A 170 16.98 5.69 14.00
CA GLY A 170 16.43 4.94 12.86
C GLY A 170 15.38 5.70 12.07
N ILE A 171 15.07 5.20 10.88
CA ILE A 171 14.05 5.75 9.98
C ILE A 171 12.76 4.95 10.17
N ILE A 172 11.72 5.63 10.62
CA ILE A 172 10.39 5.07 10.88
C ILE A 172 9.37 5.67 9.94
N VAL A 173 8.83 4.86 9.05
CA VAL A 173 7.75 5.23 8.15
C VAL A 173 6.41 5.00 8.83
N PHE A 174 5.52 5.99 8.80
CA PHE A 174 4.15 5.84 9.30
C PHE A 174 3.30 5.15 8.22
N ASP A 175 2.77 3.97 8.55
CA ASP A 175 1.92 3.21 7.64
C ASP A 175 0.48 3.70 7.72
N ASP A 176 -0.10 4.03 6.57
CA ASP A 176 -1.53 4.30 6.39
C ASP A 176 -2.35 3.03 6.13
N GLY A 177 -1.67 1.88 6.02
CA GLY A 177 -2.20 0.54 5.78
C GLY A 177 -1.70 -0.06 4.46
N ASP A 178 -1.08 0.73 3.59
CA ASP A 178 -0.56 0.24 2.31
C ASP A 178 0.59 -0.76 2.51
N ILE A 179 1.45 -0.55 3.51
CA ILE A 179 2.62 -1.42 3.72
C ILE A 179 2.16 -2.80 4.20
N GLU A 180 1.23 -2.86 5.14
CA GLU A 180 0.69 -4.14 5.64
C GLU A 180 -0.16 -4.89 4.62
N GLU A 181 -0.97 -4.17 3.83
CA GLU A 181 -1.93 -4.78 2.91
C GLU A 181 -1.31 -5.13 1.54
N GLU A 182 -0.46 -4.25 0.98
CA GLU A 182 0.04 -4.39 -0.39
C GLU A 182 1.47 -4.93 -0.48
N LEU A 183 2.38 -4.49 0.41
CA LEU A 183 3.83 -4.77 0.27
C LEU A 183 4.29 -6.12 0.84
N THR A 184 3.41 -7.12 0.91
CA THR A 184 3.74 -8.42 1.52
C THR A 184 4.78 -9.20 0.71
N ALA A 185 4.66 -9.21 -0.62
CA ALA A 185 5.58 -9.90 -1.51
C ALA A 185 6.95 -9.21 -1.58
N GLU A 186 6.95 -7.87 -1.63
CA GLU A 186 8.13 -7.01 -1.63
C GLU A 186 8.89 -7.14 -0.31
N ARG A 187 8.18 -7.17 0.83
CA ARG A 187 8.76 -7.43 2.15
C ARG A 187 9.47 -8.77 2.18
N GLU A 188 8.82 -9.83 1.71
CA GLU A 188 9.41 -11.17 1.68
C GLU A 188 10.63 -11.23 0.77
N ALA A 189 10.56 -10.61 -0.40
CA ALA A 189 11.68 -10.52 -1.33
C ALA A 189 12.86 -9.74 -0.74
N TYR A 190 12.60 -8.59 -0.12
CA TYR A 190 13.62 -7.75 0.50
C TYR A 190 14.31 -8.45 1.67
N CYS A 191 13.54 -9.01 2.62
CA CYS A 191 14.11 -9.74 3.75
C CYS A 191 14.91 -10.97 3.30
N ALA A 192 14.40 -11.72 2.31
CA ALA A 192 15.12 -12.87 1.78
C ALA A 192 16.45 -12.48 1.11
N LEU A 193 16.49 -11.34 0.40
CA LEU A 193 17.72 -10.81 -0.20
C LEU A 193 18.75 -10.40 0.85
N GLN A 194 18.30 -9.79 1.96
CA GLN A 194 19.19 -9.39 3.06
C GLN A 194 19.78 -10.58 3.82
N GLU A 195 19.05 -11.70 3.92
CA GLU A 195 19.52 -12.93 4.58
C GLU A 195 20.42 -13.81 3.68
N MET A 196 20.45 -13.56 2.35
CA MET A 196 21.26 -14.35 1.42
C MET A 196 22.75 -13.97 1.50
N PRO A 197 23.67 -14.95 1.58
CA PRO A 197 25.10 -14.68 1.52
C PRO A 197 25.49 -14.03 0.19
N GLU A 198 26.48 -13.12 0.22
CA GLU A 198 27.10 -12.59 -1.00
C GLU A 198 27.76 -13.75 -1.76
N LEU A 199 27.35 -13.93 -3.01
CA LEU A 199 27.92 -14.93 -3.91
C LEU A 199 28.63 -14.17 -5.03
N ASP A 200 29.92 -14.41 -5.21
CA ASP A 200 30.67 -13.84 -6.33
C ASP A 200 30.02 -14.26 -7.66
N GLU A 201 29.56 -13.26 -8.41
CA GLU A 201 28.89 -13.43 -9.71
C GLU A 201 29.89 -13.80 -10.83
N ASP A 202 31.18 -13.61 -10.58
CA ASP A 202 32.28 -13.78 -11.55
C ASP A 202 32.74 -15.23 -11.79
N ALA A 203 31.99 -16.23 -11.29
CA ALA A 203 32.27 -17.65 -11.58
C ALA A 203 31.35 -18.23 -12.67
N GLU A 204 30.64 -17.39 -13.42
CA GLU A 204 29.91 -17.79 -14.63
C GLU A 204 30.85 -17.81 -15.83
N ASP A 205 31.79 -18.77 -15.89
CA ASP A 205 32.44 -19.21 -17.13
C ASP A 205 33.13 -20.57 -16.94
N SER A 206 32.34 -21.66 -16.84
CA SER A 206 32.80 -23.00 -17.26
C SER A 206 31.65 -24.01 -17.30
N ASP A 207 31.44 -24.52 -18.52
CA ASP A 207 30.70 -25.70 -18.94
C ASP A 207 29.17 -25.74 -18.80
N ASP A 208 28.57 -25.41 -19.94
CA ASP A 208 27.25 -25.84 -20.40
C ASP A 208 27.33 -27.30 -20.88
N SER A 209 27.07 -28.24 -19.96
CA SER A 209 26.52 -29.56 -20.27
C SER A 209 26.07 -30.21 -18.97
N ASP A 210 24.77 -30.19 -18.72
CA ASP A 210 24.04 -31.38 -18.27
C ASP A 210 22.55 -31.07 -18.23
N SER A 211 21.85 -31.64 -19.21
CA SER A 211 20.40 -31.70 -19.26
C SER A 211 19.89 -32.62 -18.15
N ALA A 212 19.44 -32.04 -17.04
CA ALA A 212 18.53 -32.70 -16.12
C ALA A 212 17.19 -31.96 -16.16
N THR A 213 16.27 -32.52 -16.93
CA THR A 213 14.84 -32.17 -16.90
C THR A 213 14.26 -32.59 -15.54
N ASP A 214 14.26 -31.69 -14.58
CA ASP A 214 13.36 -31.78 -13.42
C ASP A 214 12.06 -31.05 -13.77
N LEU A 215 11.10 -31.82 -14.27
CA LEU A 215 9.70 -31.43 -14.34
C LEU A 215 9.10 -31.57 -12.94
N ASP A 216 9.14 -30.50 -12.14
CA ASP A 216 8.35 -30.44 -10.91
C ASP A 216 6.95 -29.89 -11.20
N GLU A 217 5.99 -30.78 -11.02
CA GLU A 217 4.55 -30.61 -11.03
C GLU A 217 4.10 -29.48 -10.10
N VAL A 218 3.52 -28.41 -10.66
CA VAL A 218 2.76 -27.44 -9.86
C VAL A 218 1.41 -28.04 -9.53
N SER A 219 1.24 -28.40 -8.27
CA SER A 219 -0.01 -28.85 -7.67
C SER A 219 -1.01 -27.69 -7.56
N ILE A 220 -2.09 -27.77 -8.32
CA ILE A 220 -3.26 -26.87 -8.22
C ILE A 220 -4.20 -27.42 -7.13
N PRO A 221 -4.68 -26.63 -6.16
CA PRO A 221 -5.63 -27.12 -5.16
C PRO A 221 -7.04 -27.25 -5.76
N HIS A 222 -7.62 -28.43 -5.61
CA HIS A 222 -9.01 -28.73 -5.97
C HIS A 222 -10.03 -27.91 -5.15
N THR A 223 -10.87 -27.11 -5.81
CA THR A 223 -12.14 -26.64 -5.25
C THR A 223 -13.35 -27.25 -5.98
N LYS A 224 -13.98 -28.18 -5.28
CA LYS A 224 -15.39 -28.63 -5.28
C LYS A 224 -16.28 -28.29 -6.51
N LYS A 225 -16.64 -29.36 -7.23
CA LYS A 225 -17.80 -29.46 -8.14
C LYS A 225 -19.10 -29.00 -7.48
N ARG A 226 -19.84 -28.10 -8.13
CA ARG A 226 -21.30 -27.98 -8.03
C ARG A 226 -21.91 -28.00 -9.45
N LYS A 227 -23.05 -28.67 -9.53
CA LYS A 227 -23.85 -29.04 -10.71
C LYS A 227 -24.58 -27.84 -11.34
N SER A 228 -24.72 -27.85 -12.67
CA SER A 228 -25.91 -27.47 -13.46
C SER A 228 -25.63 -27.85 -14.93
N TRP A 229 -26.29 -28.85 -15.52
CA TRP A 229 -27.62 -28.87 -16.17
C TRP A 229 -27.71 -28.05 -17.46
N SER A 230 -27.98 -28.78 -18.54
CA SER A 230 -28.17 -28.43 -19.95
C SER A 230 -29.54 -27.80 -20.26
N GLY A 231 -29.63 -27.01 -21.33
CA GLY A 231 -30.92 -26.64 -21.95
C GLY A 231 -30.82 -25.63 -23.10
N ARG A 232 -30.54 -26.16 -24.31
CA ARG A 232 -31.19 -25.96 -25.63
C ARG A 232 -31.84 -24.63 -26.10
N ASP A 233 -31.76 -24.49 -27.44
CA ASP A 233 -32.59 -23.76 -28.43
C ASP A 233 -32.28 -22.25 -28.58
N ASP A 234 -32.25 -21.60 -29.76
CA ASP A 234 -32.40 -21.95 -31.18
C ASP A 234 -32.03 -20.70 -32.02
N ASP A 235 -31.73 -20.90 -33.33
CA ASP A 235 -31.93 -19.98 -34.49
C ASP A 235 -31.17 -18.62 -34.57
N GLU A 236 -30.72 -18.06 -35.72
CA GLU A 236 -30.84 -18.30 -37.18
C GLU A 236 -29.83 -17.36 -37.91
N ASP A 237 -29.35 -17.77 -39.11
CA ASP A 237 -28.93 -16.98 -40.30
C ASP A 237 -27.72 -15.99 -40.28
N GLN A 238 -26.86 -15.79 -41.31
CA GLN A 238 -26.74 -16.25 -42.70
C GLN A 238 -25.37 -15.86 -43.33
N SER A 239 -24.83 -16.74 -44.21
CA SER A 239 -23.98 -16.53 -45.44
C SER A 239 -22.66 -15.72 -45.41
N ASP A 240 -21.62 -15.97 -46.21
CA ASP A 240 -21.09 -17.05 -47.08
C ASP A 240 -19.76 -16.45 -47.64
N ASP A 241 -18.66 -17.22 -47.79
CA ASP A 241 -17.98 -17.32 -49.09
C ASP A 241 -16.96 -18.48 -49.24
N GLU A 242 -17.16 -19.20 -50.34
CA GLU A 242 -16.32 -20.05 -51.21
C GLU A 242 -15.13 -20.94 -50.74
N GLY A 243 -15.34 -22.27 -50.84
CA GLY A 243 -14.73 -23.05 -51.96
C GLY A 243 -13.57 -24.05 -51.69
N PRO A 244 -13.47 -25.18 -52.43
CA PRO A 244 -13.24 -26.53 -51.84
C PRO A 244 -12.11 -27.34 -52.57
N PRO A 245 -12.04 -28.71 -52.69
CA PRO A 245 -12.73 -29.85 -52.03
C PRO A 245 -11.82 -31.11 -51.73
N ARG A 246 -12.50 -32.21 -51.30
CA ARG A 246 -12.21 -33.68 -51.44
C ARG A 246 -11.41 -34.34 -50.28
N GLN A 247 -11.77 -35.52 -49.74
CA GLN A 247 -12.62 -36.62 -50.25
C GLN A 247 -13.16 -37.55 -49.14
N ARG A 248 -14.48 -37.63 -49.06
CA ARG A 248 -15.38 -38.78 -48.77
C ARG A 248 -14.76 -40.19 -48.68
N ARG A 249 -15.15 -40.95 -47.64
CA ARG A 249 -16.18 -42.03 -47.64
C ARG A 249 -16.26 -42.65 -46.24
N ARG A 250 -17.38 -42.52 -45.53
CA ARG A 250 -18.59 -43.38 -45.56
C ARG A 250 -18.30 -44.83 -45.15
N SER A 251 -19.07 -45.53 -44.31
CA SER A 251 -20.31 -45.26 -43.59
C SER A 251 -20.67 -46.59 -42.88
N ASN A 252 -21.32 -46.49 -41.71
CA ASN A 252 -22.56 -47.19 -41.33
C ASN A 252 -22.57 -48.74 -41.38
N SER A 253 -23.16 -49.46 -40.42
CA SER A 253 -24.09 -49.12 -39.34
C SER A 253 -24.62 -50.44 -38.76
N VAL A 254 -25.27 -50.35 -37.58
CA VAL A 254 -26.52 -51.08 -37.25
C VAL A 254 -26.29 -52.58 -36.93
N ARG A 255 -26.84 -53.22 -35.89
CA ARG A 255 -27.94 -52.96 -34.93
C ARG A 255 -27.85 -54.02 -33.81
N ILE A 256 -28.42 -53.67 -32.65
CA ILE A 256 -29.34 -54.45 -31.79
C ILE A 256 -28.91 -55.83 -31.28
N GLY A 257 -29.05 -56.00 -29.96
CA GLY A 257 -29.64 -57.23 -29.43
C GLY A 257 -28.87 -57.86 -28.28
N SER A 258 -29.32 -57.56 -27.06
CA SER A 258 -29.10 -58.39 -25.88
C SER A 258 -29.55 -59.83 -26.13
N PHE A 259 -28.81 -60.81 -25.60
CA PHE A 259 -29.26 -61.88 -24.69
C PHE A 259 -28.42 -63.17 -24.82
N ILE A 260 -27.92 -63.61 -23.65
CA ILE A 260 -27.86 -65.00 -23.17
C ILE A 260 -26.73 -65.92 -23.68
N THR A 261 -26.13 -66.62 -22.70
CA THR A 261 -25.38 -67.90 -22.70
C THR A 261 -23.95 -68.01 -23.25
N SER A 262 -23.03 -68.28 -22.32
CA SER A 262 -21.78 -69.05 -22.48
C SER A 262 -22.05 -70.41 -23.15
N PRO A 263 -21.09 -71.06 -23.86
CA PRO A 263 -19.98 -71.76 -23.18
C PRO A 263 -18.68 -71.97 -24.01
N THR A 264 -17.75 -72.75 -23.43
CA THR A 264 -16.63 -73.53 -24.01
C THR A 264 -15.35 -72.77 -24.40
N ARG A 265 -14.25 -72.90 -23.63
CA ARG A 265 -13.27 -74.03 -23.54
C ARG A 265 -12.36 -74.13 -24.78
N TYR A 266 -11.08 -73.80 -24.59
CA TYR A 266 -9.95 -74.74 -24.71
C TYR A 266 -8.71 -74.18 -23.98
N PRO A 267 -8.29 -74.78 -22.86
CA PRO A 267 -6.90 -74.82 -22.45
C PRO A 267 -6.33 -76.22 -22.75
N ARG A 268 -5.08 -76.28 -23.25
CA ARG A 268 -4.28 -77.51 -23.33
C ARG A 268 -3.48 -77.67 -22.02
N GLN A 269 -3.80 -78.75 -21.31
CA GLN A 269 -3.01 -79.42 -20.27
C GLN A 269 -2.03 -80.43 -20.94
N PRO A 270 -1.01 -81.04 -20.25
CA PRO A 270 -1.15 -81.82 -19.01
C PRO A 270 0.01 -81.70 -17.98
N ARG A 271 -0.30 -81.82 -16.67
CA ARG A 271 0.01 -82.92 -15.71
C ARG A 271 1.51 -83.13 -15.47
N ASP A 272 2.03 -83.24 -14.24
CA ASP A 272 1.55 -84.15 -13.20
C ASP A 272 2.05 -83.75 -11.78
N SER A 273 1.34 -84.30 -10.80
CA SER A 273 1.52 -84.47 -9.34
C SER A 273 2.95 -84.33 -8.72
N SER A 274 3.15 -83.99 -7.44
CA SER A 274 2.45 -84.44 -6.23
C SER A 274 2.79 -83.57 -4.99
N GLN A 275 1.80 -83.49 -4.10
CA GLN A 275 1.83 -83.34 -2.63
C GLN A 275 3.17 -83.05 -1.93
N SER A 276 3.22 -81.98 -1.13
CA SER A 276 3.52 -82.09 0.32
C SER A 276 3.38 -80.74 1.03
N SER A 277 2.74 -80.79 2.19
CA SER A 277 2.51 -79.73 3.17
C SER A 277 3.82 -79.22 3.78
N ARG A 278 3.98 -77.88 3.89
CA ARG A 278 4.80 -77.22 4.93
C ARG A 278 4.51 -75.71 4.99
N SER A 279 4.46 -75.24 6.24
CA SER A 279 4.07 -73.92 6.75
C SER A 279 4.94 -72.74 6.24
N PRO A 280 4.47 -71.48 6.39
CA PRO A 280 5.16 -70.30 5.86
C PRO A 280 6.28 -69.83 6.80
N SER A 281 7.43 -69.51 6.22
CA SER A 281 8.51 -68.75 6.87
C SER A 281 8.78 -67.49 6.04
N PRO A 282 8.64 -66.28 6.60
CA PRO A 282 8.97 -65.06 5.87
C PRO A 282 10.48 -64.83 5.91
N SER A 283 11.12 -64.80 4.74
CA SER A 283 12.48 -64.30 4.59
C SER A 283 12.47 -62.78 4.59
N SER A 284 13.24 -62.22 5.51
CA SER A 284 13.61 -60.82 5.66
C SER A 284 14.09 -60.16 4.36
N GLY A 285 13.29 -59.24 3.83
CA GLY A 285 13.70 -58.20 2.89
C GLY A 285 13.37 -56.84 3.50
N SER A 286 14.28 -56.31 4.33
CA SER A 286 14.18 -54.95 4.85
C SER A 286 14.66 -53.97 3.77
N GLU A 287 13.77 -53.59 2.86
CA GLU A 287 13.96 -52.34 2.10
C GLU A 287 13.67 -51.17 3.05
N SER A 288 14.72 -50.69 3.72
CA SER A 288 14.67 -49.39 4.37
C SER A 288 14.59 -48.31 3.29
N PRO A 289 13.67 -47.33 3.37
CA PRO A 289 13.64 -46.23 2.42
C PRO A 289 14.97 -45.47 2.51
N ALA A 290 15.70 -45.41 1.40
CA ALA A 290 16.95 -44.67 1.31
C ALA A 290 16.71 -43.20 1.71
N ALA A 291 17.47 -42.71 2.69
CA ALA A 291 17.44 -41.30 3.06
C ALA A 291 17.75 -40.43 1.83
N PRO A 292 17.04 -39.29 1.65
CA PRO A 292 17.26 -38.43 0.49
C PRO A 292 18.71 -37.97 0.44
N LYS A 293 19.40 -38.23 -0.68
CA LYS A 293 20.76 -37.75 -0.93
C LYS A 293 20.77 -36.22 -0.82
N GLN A 294 21.59 -35.68 0.09
CA GLN A 294 21.73 -34.23 0.22
C GLN A 294 22.15 -33.63 -1.13
N PRO A 295 21.49 -32.54 -1.58
CA PRO A 295 21.78 -31.93 -2.86
C PRO A 295 23.25 -31.47 -2.92
N SER A 296 23.89 -31.68 -4.07
CA SER A 296 25.26 -31.22 -4.33
C SER A 296 25.39 -29.72 -4.09
N ALA A 297 26.53 -29.26 -3.54
CA ALA A 297 26.79 -27.84 -3.30
C ALA A 297 26.58 -26.97 -4.57
N ARG A 298 26.83 -27.53 -5.76
CA ARG A 298 26.59 -26.86 -7.05
C ARG A 298 25.10 -26.67 -7.34
N THR A 299 24.25 -27.63 -6.99
CA THR A 299 22.79 -27.50 -7.20
C THR A 299 22.17 -26.54 -6.18
N LEU A 300 22.67 -26.52 -4.95
CA LEU A 300 22.29 -25.52 -3.94
C LEU A 300 22.66 -24.10 -4.39
N ARG A 301 23.88 -23.87 -4.91
CA ARG A 301 24.29 -22.55 -5.45
C ARG A 301 23.41 -22.10 -6.62
N ARG A 302 23.12 -23.00 -7.58
CA ARG A 302 22.20 -22.70 -8.69
C ARG A 302 20.79 -22.36 -8.19
N ARG A 303 20.31 -23.05 -7.14
CA ARG A 303 19.00 -22.76 -6.53
C ARG A 303 18.98 -21.39 -5.85
N LEU A 304 20.05 -21.02 -5.14
CA LEU A 304 20.20 -19.71 -4.51
C LEU A 304 20.21 -18.58 -5.55
N ILE A 305 20.97 -18.72 -6.65
CA ILE A 305 21.00 -17.72 -7.73
C ILE A 305 19.62 -17.54 -8.36
N ARG A 306 18.90 -18.64 -8.63
CA ARG A 306 17.51 -18.57 -9.15
C ARG A 306 16.57 -17.87 -8.17
N LEU A 307 16.74 -18.11 -6.87
CA LEU A 307 15.94 -17.47 -5.83
C LEU A 307 16.26 -15.96 -5.72
N LYS A 308 17.55 -15.59 -5.77
CA LYS A 308 18.03 -14.20 -5.85
C LYS A 308 17.39 -13.46 -7.02
N ARG A 309 17.49 -14.00 -8.24
CA ARG A 309 16.89 -13.41 -9.45
C ARG A 309 15.36 -13.27 -9.33
N LYS A 310 14.68 -14.23 -8.69
CA LYS A 310 13.24 -14.17 -8.45
C LYS A 310 12.87 -12.99 -7.54
N HIS A 311 13.57 -12.84 -6.41
CA HIS A 311 13.32 -11.75 -5.47
C HIS A 311 13.70 -10.39 -6.07
N GLU A 312 14.83 -10.29 -6.78
CA GLU A 312 15.20 -9.09 -7.54
C GLU A 312 14.17 -8.71 -8.61
N GLY A 313 13.56 -9.71 -9.27
CA GLY A 313 12.48 -9.48 -10.23
C GLY A 313 11.26 -8.82 -9.59
N VAL A 314 10.88 -9.23 -8.38
CA VAL A 314 9.79 -8.60 -7.61
C VAL A 314 10.14 -7.16 -7.27
N LEU A 315 11.35 -6.91 -6.73
CA LEU A 315 11.78 -5.56 -6.37
C LEU A 315 11.90 -4.63 -7.59
N ARG A 316 12.39 -5.15 -8.72
CA ARG A 316 12.47 -4.39 -9.98
C ARG A 316 11.09 -4.04 -10.50
N ALA A 317 10.13 -4.97 -10.46
CA ALA A 317 8.76 -4.71 -10.85
C ALA A 317 8.15 -3.60 -9.96
N TYR A 318 8.38 -3.65 -8.65
CA TYR A 318 7.93 -2.64 -7.71
C TYR A 318 8.50 -1.24 -8.00
N TYR A 319 9.82 -1.11 -8.16
CA TYR A 319 10.42 0.19 -8.46
C TYR A 319 10.17 0.69 -9.89
N SER A 320 9.71 -0.19 -10.80
CA SER A 320 9.25 0.20 -12.13
C SER A 320 7.82 0.78 -12.13
N LEU A 321 7.12 0.74 -10.99
CA LEU A 321 5.83 1.39 -10.84
C LEU A 321 5.97 2.91 -10.95
N GLY A 322 5.01 3.55 -11.60
CA GLY A 322 4.90 5.00 -11.62
C GLY A 322 4.59 5.56 -10.22
N THR A 323 4.74 6.87 -10.07
CA THR A 323 4.41 7.53 -8.81
C THR A 323 2.91 7.67 -8.61
N SER A 324 2.41 7.30 -7.44
CA SER A 324 1.00 7.45 -7.04
C SER A 324 0.87 8.09 -5.66
N TYR A 325 -0.36 8.32 -5.21
CA TYR A 325 -0.68 8.90 -3.91
C TYR A 325 -1.61 7.97 -3.11
N SER A 326 -1.37 7.91 -1.81
CA SER A 326 -2.15 7.18 -0.81
C SER A 326 -2.93 8.15 0.09
N GLU A 327 -3.28 7.73 1.31
CA GLU A 327 -3.98 8.57 2.28
C GLU A 327 -3.25 9.91 2.53
N PRO A 328 -3.97 11.04 2.53
CA PRO A 328 -3.41 12.35 2.89
C PRO A 328 -2.78 12.35 4.30
N ILE A 329 -1.67 13.05 4.42
CA ILE A 329 -0.87 13.16 5.66
C ILE A 329 -1.70 13.84 6.75
N SER A 330 -2.54 14.81 6.40
CA SER A 330 -3.41 15.50 7.34
C SER A 330 -4.44 14.57 7.99
N SER A 331 -4.96 13.59 7.24
CA SER A 331 -5.89 12.56 7.74
C SER A 331 -5.22 11.63 8.74
N LEU A 332 -4.00 11.22 8.44
CA LEU A 332 -3.21 10.35 9.31
C LEU A 332 -2.88 11.06 10.64
N LEU A 333 -2.45 12.32 10.59
CA LEU A 333 -2.19 13.10 11.80
C LEU A 333 -3.45 13.50 12.58
N TYR A 334 -4.59 13.67 11.90
CA TYR A 334 -5.87 13.83 12.59
C TYR A 334 -6.26 12.53 13.33
N SER A 335 -6.02 11.37 12.72
CA SER A 335 -6.22 10.07 13.39
C SER A 335 -5.35 9.95 14.64
N LEU A 336 -4.09 10.39 14.57
CA LEU A 336 -3.21 10.50 15.75
C LEU A 336 -3.81 11.43 16.83
N ALA A 337 -4.28 12.63 16.45
CA ALA A 337 -4.88 13.57 17.39
C ALA A 337 -6.16 13.00 18.06
N SER A 338 -6.97 12.28 17.30
CA SER A 338 -8.17 11.58 17.76
C SER A 338 -7.84 10.45 18.74
N GLU A 339 -6.81 9.64 18.47
CA GLU A 339 -6.37 8.59 19.40
C GLU A 339 -5.80 9.16 20.72
N LEU A 340 -5.19 10.34 20.67
CA LEU A 340 -4.74 11.07 21.85
C LEU A 340 -5.89 11.75 22.62
N GLY A 341 -7.11 11.75 22.09
CA GLY A 341 -8.29 12.43 22.67
C GLY A 341 -8.16 13.96 22.64
N ARG A 342 -7.50 14.49 21.61
CA ARG A 342 -7.16 15.92 21.45
C ARG A 342 -7.72 16.51 20.16
N GLU A 343 -8.74 15.87 19.61
CA GLU A 343 -9.47 16.38 18.45
C GLU A 343 -10.12 17.73 18.73
N ASP A 344 -10.26 18.53 17.67
CA ASP A 344 -10.86 19.86 17.73
C ASP A 344 -11.42 20.19 16.35
N ASN A 345 -12.40 21.09 16.27
CA ASN A 345 -12.96 21.54 14.99
C ASN A 345 -11.88 22.17 14.10
N ASP A 346 -10.93 22.91 14.69
CA ASP A 346 -9.81 23.49 13.93
C ASP A 346 -8.90 22.42 13.33
N LEU A 347 -8.61 21.35 14.07
CA LEU A 347 -7.80 20.23 13.57
C LEU A 347 -8.55 19.43 12.50
N LEU A 348 -9.85 19.23 12.69
CA LEU A 348 -10.72 18.58 11.72
C LEU A 348 -10.79 19.39 10.42
N TRP A 349 -10.90 20.72 10.51
CA TRP A 349 -10.89 21.59 9.35
C TRP A 349 -9.57 21.51 8.57
N LEU A 350 -8.44 21.52 9.28
CA LEU A 350 -7.12 21.32 8.66
C LEU A 350 -7.04 19.96 7.93
N ALA A 351 -7.59 18.89 8.53
CA ALA A 351 -7.66 17.59 7.89
C ALA A 351 -8.48 17.63 6.59
N ILE A 352 -9.69 18.22 6.65
CA ILE A 352 -10.58 18.39 5.50
C ILE A 352 -9.89 19.18 4.38
N VAL A 353 -9.19 20.27 4.70
CA VAL A 353 -8.47 21.08 3.70
C VAL A 353 -7.36 20.27 3.03
N GLY A 354 -6.54 19.53 3.80
CA GLY A 354 -5.48 18.69 3.25
C GLY A 354 -6.02 17.59 2.34
N VAL A 355 -7.04 16.87 2.78
CA VAL A 355 -7.76 15.84 2.01
C VAL A 355 -8.34 16.41 0.70
N SER A 356 -9.03 17.54 0.77
CA SER A 356 -9.64 18.19 -0.39
C SER A 356 -8.58 18.70 -1.39
N SER A 357 -7.39 19.06 -0.91
CA SER A 357 -6.30 19.55 -1.77
C SER A 357 -5.76 18.46 -2.71
N LEU A 358 -5.68 17.20 -2.25
CA LEU A 358 -5.28 16.08 -3.09
C LEU A 358 -6.34 15.77 -4.16
N GLU A 359 -7.62 15.94 -3.84
CA GLU A 359 -8.71 15.79 -4.82
C GLU A 359 -8.67 16.86 -5.91
N LEU A 360 -8.49 18.12 -5.52
CA LEU A 360 -8.41 19.24 -6.47
C LEU A 360 -7.19 19.15 -7.39
N SER A 361 -6.08 18.62 -6.88
CA SER A 361 -4.84 18.46 -7.64
C SER A 361 -4.92 17.40 -8.76
N GLY A 362 -6.08 16.74 -8.94
CA GLY A 362 -6.24 15.66 -9.93
C GLY A 362 -5.39 14.44 -9.61
N ARG A 363 -4.86 14.36 -8.39
CA ARG A 363 -4.08 13.22 -7.87
C ARG A 363 -4.99 12.07 -7.43
N THR A 364 -6.30 12.19 -7.66
CA THR A 364 -7.33 11.18 -7.43
C THR A 364 -8.26 11.06 -8.64
N MET A 365 -8.86 9.88 -8.82
CA MET A 365 -9.98 9.68 -9.76
C MET A 365 -11.23 10.52 -9.43
N ALA A 366 -11.31 11.10 -8.23
CA ALA A 366 -12.40 11.98 -7.80
C ALA A 366 -12.15 13.48 -8.13
N GLY A 367 -11.04 13.80 -8.79
CA GLY A 367 -10.74 15.15 -9.30
C GLY A 367 -11.76 15.64 -10.32
N VAL A 368 -11.57 16.86 -10.82
CA VAL A 368 -12.54 17.70 -11.60
C VAL A 368 -12.99 17.11 -12.96
N GLY A 369 -12.79 15.81 -13.19
CA GLY A 369 -13.44 15.07 -14.25
C GLY A 369 -12.67 13.80 -14.57
N ILE A 370 -13.44 12.77 -14.94
CA ILE A 370 -13.00 11.54 -15.61
C ILE A 370 -12.61 10.41 -14.63
N SER A 371 -13.59 9.73 -14.05
CA SER A 371 -13.85 8.30 -14.32
C SER A 371 -14.98 7.74 -13.43
N ASN A 372 -15.71 6.77 -13.98
CA ASN A 372 -16.59 5.90 -13.19
C ASN A 372 -15.70 4.95 -12.37
N ALA A 373 -16.09 4.63 -11.13
CA ALA A 373 -15.41 3.70 -10.23
C ALA A 373 -15.16 2.29 -10.81
N SER A 374 -15.63 2.00 -12.02
CA SER A 374 -15.65 0.68 -12.64
C SER A 374 -14.52 0.41 -13.64
N GLU A 375 -13.70 1.39 -14.01
CA GLU A 375 -12.68 1.19 -15.04
C GLU A 375 -11.26 1.55 -14.55
N SER A 376 -10.51 0.50 -14.18
CA SER A 376 -9.04 0.46 -14.15
C SER A 376 -8.29 1.31 -13.11
N GLY A 377 -8.54 1.05 -11.83
CA GLY A 377 -7.60 1.35 -10.74
C GLY A 377 -8.03 0.60 -9.49
N GLY A 378 -7.18 -0.26 -8.94
CA GLY A 378 -7.53 -1.20 -7.86
C GLY A 378 -8.25 -0.57 -6.66
N SER A 379 -8.97 -1.40 -5.90
CA SER A 379 -9.76 -1.03 -4.71
C SER A 379 -8.97 -0.32 -3.61
N ALA A 380 -7.65 -0.36 -3.66
CA ALA A 380 -6.77 0.00 -2.54
C ALA A 380 -6.15 1.41 -2.61
N GLY A 381 -6.22 2.10 -3.76
CA GLY A 381 -5.72 3.47 -3.87
C GLY A 381 -6.62 4.53 -3.23
N TRP A 382 -6.07 5.72 -2.92
CA TRP A 382 -6.81 6.87 -2.39
C TRP A 382 -8.00 7.31 -3.28
N GLY A 383 -7.95 7.03 -4.59
CA GLY A 383 -9.08 7.24 -5.50
C GLY A 383 -10.20 6.19 -5.42
N GLY A 384 -10.01 5.09 -4.69
CA GLY A 384 -10.92 3.95 -4.58
C GLY A 384 -11.69 3.89 -3.26
N GLU A 385 -11.96 2.68 -2.79
CA GLU A 385 -12.78 2.42 -1.58
C GLU A 385 -12.11 2.97 -0.30
N ARG A 386 -10.77 2.96 -0.22
CA ARG A 386 -10.04 3.53 0.93
C ARG A 386 -10.32 5.03 1.08
N GLY A 387 -10.23 5.80 -0.01
CA GLY A 387 -10.51 7.23 0.04
C GLY A 387 -11.96 7.55 0.39
N GLU A 388 -12.92 6.76 -0.10
CA GLU A 388 -14.32 6.97 0.28
C GLU A 388 -14.57 6.68 1.77
N ARG A 389 -13.93 5.63 2.30
CA ARG A 389 -13.98 5.35 3.74
C ARG A 389 -13.44 6.51 4.56
N ILE A 390 -12.31 7.10 4.18
CA ILE A 390 -11.73 8.25 4.90
C ILE A 390 -12.65 9.47 4.81
N ARG A 391 -13.23 9.76 3.64
CA ARG A 391 -14.24 10.82 3.51
C ARG A 391 -15.46 10.57 4.39
N GLN A 392 -15.91 9.32 4.47
CA GLN A 392 -17.02 8.93 5.34
C GLN A 392 -16.67 9.16 6.81
N VAL A 393 -15.47 8.74 7.24
CA VAL A 393 -14.97 8.99 8.60
C VAL A 393 -14.96 10.49 8.91
N LEU A 394 -14.45 11.33 8.02
CA LEU A 394 -14.46 12.79 8.24
C LEU A 394 -15.89 13.36 8.34
N ARG A 395 -16.84 12.86 7.54
CA ARG A 395 -18.27 13.26 7.66
C ARG A 395 -18.86 12.86 9.00
N ASP A 396 -18.52 11.68 9.50
CA ASP A 396 -18.98 11.18 10.78
C ASP A 396 -18.33 11.96 11.94
N GLU A 397 -17.05 12.34 11.81
CA GLU A 397 -16.35 13.22 12.75
C GLU A 397 -16.98 14.63 12.82
N VAL A 398 -17.37 15.20 11.68
CA VAL A 398 -18.11 16.48 11.64
C VAL A 398 -19.41 16.36 12.44
N ARG A 399 -20.20 15.29 12.22
CA ARG A 399 -21.45 15.04 12.95
C ARG A 399 -21.22 14.79 14.44
N ARG A 400 -20.12 14.12 14.80
CA ARG A 400 -19.77 13.80 16.19
C ARG A 400 -19.40 15.06 16.97
N LEU A 401 -18.57 15.93 16.40
CA LEU A 401 -18.13 17.18 17.05
C LEU A 401 -19.19 18.28 16.99
N ASN A 402 -20.09 18.24 16.00
CA ASN A 402 -21.11 19.26 15.77
C ASN A 402 -22.52 18.63 15.73
N PRO A 403 -23.02 18.11 16.87
CA PRO A 403 -24.34 17.49 16.90
C PRO A 403 -25.42 18.53 16.56
N PRO A 404 -26.46 18.16 15.79
CA PRO A 404 -27.57 19.06 15.52
C PRO A 404 -28.31 19.36 16.84
N GLU A 405 -28.43 20.64 17.18
CA GLU A 405 -29.20 21.05 18.36
C GLU A 405 -30.69 20.68 18.22
N LEU A 406 -31.30 20.26 19.33
CA LEU A 406 -32.73 19.91 19.42
C LEU A 406 -33.65 21.11 19.71
N SER A 407 -33.12 22.34 19.69
CA SER A 407 -33.88 23.57 19.94
C SER A 407 -34.89 23.84 18.82
N ASP A 408 -35.88 24.72 19.05
CA ASP A 408 -36.84 25.10 18.00
C ASP A 408 -36.15 25.75 16.78
N THR A 409 -34.95 26.33 16.96
CA THR A 409 -34.04 26.77 15.88
C THR A 409 -33.40 25.58 15.15
N GLY A 410 -33.11 24.49 15.87
CA GLY A 410 -32.69 23.20 15.32
C GLY A 410 -33.74 22.56 14.40
N ARG A 411 -35.03 22.74 14.71
CA ARG A 411 -36.14 22.34 13.85
C ARG A 411 -36.20 23.14 12.54
N GLU A 412 -35.82 24.41 12.56
CA GLU A 412 -35.64 25.21 11.34
C GLU A 412 -34.44 24.74 10.53
N THR A 413 -33.31 24.37 11.14
CA THR A 413 -32.18 23.78 10.40
C THR A 413 -32.51 22.43 9.79
N LEU A 414 -33.24 21.56 10.50
CA LEU A 414 -33.76 20.29 9.94
C LEU A 414 -34.78 20.53 8.83
N ARG A 415 -35.61 21.58 8.93
CA ARG A 415 -36.51 22.01 7.84
C ARG A 415 -35.74 22.59 6.65
N ASN A 416 -34.61 23.26 6.87
CA ASN A 416 -33.75 23.79 5.82
C ASN A 416 -32.95 22.68 5.13
N GLU A 417 -32.55 21.62 5.85
CA GLU A 417 -32.05 20.38 5.24
C GLU A 417 -33.10 19.73 4.33
N VAL A 418 -34.38 19.76 4.73
CA VAL A 418 -35.51 19.28 3.90
C VAL A 418 -35.84 20.25 2.75
N SER A 419 -35.47 21.53 2.88
CA SER A 419 -35.76 22.57 1.89
C SER A 419 -34.55 22.92 1.00
N ASP A 420 -33.45 22.17 1.09
CA ASP A 420 -32.20 22.38 0.33
C ASP A 420 -31.59 23.80 0.49
N VAL A 421 -31.96 24.53 1.56
CA VAL A 421 -31.45 25.88 1.84
C VAL A 421 -30.17 25.76 2.63
N ILE A 422 -29.04 26.05 1.97
CA ILE A 422 -27.71 25.98 2.58
C ILE A 422 -27.56 27.10 3.64
N PRO A 423 -27.33 26.77 4.92
CA PRO A 423 -27.02 27.78 5.93
C PRO A 423 -25.66 28.40 5.60
N THR A 424 -25.63 29.72 5.40
CA THR A 424 -24.42 30.46 4.98
C THR A 424 -23.84 31.36 6.07
N THR A 425 -24.50 31.44 7.23
CA THR A 425 -24.11 32.29 8.35
C THR A 425 -23.94 31.46 9.61
N GLY A 426 -22.85 31.69 10.34
CA GLY A 426 -22.66 31.14 11.68
C GLY A 426 -23.77 31.61 12.63
N ARG A 427 -24.07 30.80 13.65
CA ARG A 427 -25.13 31.09 14.62
C ARG A 427 -24.73 32.22 15.57
N SER A 428 -23.43 32.37 15.82
CA SER A 428 -22.81 33.34 16.72
C SER A 428 -21.46 33.78 16.15
N PRO A 429 -20.94 34.97 16.50
CA PRO A 429 -19.57 35.37 16.15
C PRO A 429 -18.48 34.41 16.65
N THR A 430 -18.78 33.60 17.67
CA THR A 430 -17.87 32.59 18.24
C THR A 430 -18.16 31.17 17.76
N ASP A 431 -19.07 31.02 16.80
CA ASP A 431 -19.44 29.70 16.27
C ASP A 431 -18.34 29.17 15.34
N SER A 432 -17.61 28.17 15.81
CA SER A 432 -16.59 27.43 15.05
C SER A 432 -17.11 26.08 14.53
N SER A 433 -18.43 25.90 14.48
CA SER A 433 -19.01 24.63 14.03
C SER A 433 -18.81 24.40 12.53
N ILE A 434 -18.57 23.14 12.19
CA ILE A 434 -18.46 22.69 10.79
C ILE A 434 -19.77 21.97 10.44
N LEU A 435 -20.35 22.34 9.30
CA LEU A 435 -21.61 21.75 8.83
C LEU A 435 -21.40 21.10 7.46
N LEU A 436 -22.10 19.98 7.24
CA LEU A 436 -22.14 19.33 5.94
C LEU A 436 -23.13 20.07 5.04
N SER A 437 -22.71 20.42 3.83
CA SER A 437 -23.55 21.10 2.85
C SER A 437 -23.34 20.54 1.45
N PRO A 438 -24.41 20.29 0.67
CA PRO A 438 -24.29 19.92 -0.72
C PRO A 438 -23.91 21.15 -1.55
N GLU A 439 -22.62 21.32 -1.83
CA GLU A 439 -22.12 22.43 -2.66
C GLU A 439 -21.77 21.98 -4.08
N PRO A 440 -22.12 22.77 -5.12
CA PRO A 440 -21.63 22.53 -6.46
C PRO A 440 -20.11 22.79 -6.51
N ARG A 441 -19.38 21.97 -7.26
CA ARG A 441 -17.92 22.10 -7.49
C ARG A 441 -17.58 23.26 -8.44
N PHE A 442 -18.14 24.43 -8.21
CA PHE A 442 -17.78 25.67 -8.91
C PHE A 442 -16.64 26.37 -8.19
N LEU A 443 -15.78 27.01 -8.98
CA LEU A 443 -14.66 27.74 -8.42
C LEU A 443 -15.19 29.00 -7.70
N LEU A 444 -14.90 29.13 -6.40
CA LEU A 444 -15.19 30.33 -5.61
C LEU A 444 -16.67 30.79 -5.61
N VAL A 445 -17.63 29.86 -5.65
CA VAL A 445 -19.08 30.17 -5.76
C VAL A 445 -19.62 31.11 -4.68
N ARG A 446 -19.02 31.12 -3.48
CA ARG A 446 -19.41 31.99 -2.36
C ARG A 446 -18.75 33.37 -2.40
N HIS A 447 -17.69 33.55 -3.19
CA HIS A 447 -16.91 34.79 -3.25
C HIS A 447 -17.08 35.55 -4.56
N TRP A 448 -17.47 34.87 -5.62
CA TRP A 448 -17.65 35.44 -6.96
C TRP A 448 -19.10 35.39 -7.40
N SER A 449 -19.43 36.09 -8.49
CA SER A 449 -20.72 35.91 -9.13
C SER A 449 -20.87 34.46 -9.64
N LEU A 450 -22.11 33.95 -9.67
CA LEU A 450 -22.38 32.60 -10.19
C LEU A 450 -21.88 32.44 -11.63
N TYR A 451 -22.04 33.48 -12.45
CA TYR A 451 -21.55 33.50 -13.83
C TYR A 451 -20.03 33.30 -13.92
N GLU A 452 -19.25 34.08 -13.16
CA GLU A 452 -17.78 33.97 -13.15
C GLU A 452 -17.34 32.62 -12.58
N SER A 453 -17.98 32.16 -11.51
CA SER A 453 -17.69 30.86 -10.89
C SER A 453 -17.87 29.70 -11.87
N MET A 454 -18.92 29.76 -12.69
CA MET A 454 -19.19 28.78 -13.74
C MET A 454 -18.25 28.91 -14.94
N LEU A 455 -17.93 30.15 -15.34
CA LEU A 455 -17.02 30.45 -16.45
C LEU A 455 -15.60 29.93 -16.17
N HIS A 456 -15.13 30.05 -14.93
CA HIS A 456 -13.78 29.69 -14.51
C HIS A 456 -13.65 28.29 -13.89
N SER A 457 -14.74 27.55 -13.72
CA SER A 457 -14.68 26.15 -13.28
C SER A 457 -14.11 25.25 -14.39
N PRO A 458 -13.03 24.48 -14.16
CA PRO A 458 -12.40 23.66 -15.21
C PRO A 458 -13.33 22.63 -15.83
N TYR A 459 -14.24 22.04 -15.03
CA TYR A 459 -15.20 21.05 -15.49
C TYR A 459 -16.17 21.64 -16.52
N LEU A 460 -16.76 22.79 -16.21
CA LEU A 460 -17.68 23.48 -17.12
C LEU A 460 -16.95 24.06 -18.33
N ALA A 461 -15.75 24.60 -18.11
CA ALA A 461 -14.91 25.10 -19.20
C ALA A 461 -14.69 24.02 -20.27
N ALA A 462 -14.28 22.81 -19.87
CA ALA A 462 -14.06 21.67 -20.76
C ALA A 462 -15.36 21.16 -21.42
N ARG A 463 -16.46 21.02 -20.67
CA ARG A 463 -17.72 20.47 -21.20
C ARG A 463 -18.43 21.43 -22.16
N LEU A 464 -18.51 22.70 -21.79
CA LEU A 464 -19.25 23.71 -22.56
C LEU A 464 -18.37 24.45 -23.59
N HIS A 465 -17.05 24.23 -23.57
CA HIS A 465 -16.09 24.88 -24.46
C HIS A 465 -16.11 26.41 -24.33
N VAL A 466 -16.12 26.90 -23.08
CA VAL A 466 -16.42 28.32 -22.75
C VAL A 466 -15.32 29.29 -23.19
N TRP A 467 -14.16 28.79 -23.62
CA TRP A 467 -13.15 29.60 -24.31
C TRP A 467 -13.62 30.07 -25.70
N SER A 468 -14.63 29.42 -26.30
CA SER A 468 -15.24 29.83 -27.56
C SER A 468 -16.50 30.69 -27.33
N GLU A 469 -16.81 31.58 -28.28
CA GLU A 469 -18.05 32.36 -28.24
C GLU A 469 -19.31 31.49 -28.24
N ASN A 470 -19.27 30.38 -28.98
CA ASN A 470 -20.38 29.41 -29.01
C ASN A 470 -20.57 28.74 -27.65
N GLY A 471 -19.49 28.40 -26.95
CA GLY A 471 -19.56 27.87 -25.59
C GLY A 471 -20.11 28.88 -24.59
N ARG A 472 -19.71 30.16 -24.71
CA ARG A 472 -20.28 31.24 -23.90
C ARG A 472 -21.78 31.41 -24.13
N LYS A 473 -22.24 31.38 -25.39
CA LYS A 473 -23.68 31.41 -25.72
C LYS A 473 -24.44 30.22 -25.10
N ARG A 474 -23.83 29.03 -25.04
CA ARG A 474 -24.42 27.86 -24.35
C ARG A 474 -24.51 28.07 -22.84
N LEU A 475 -23.48 28.64 -22.22
CA LEU A 475 -23.51 29.00 -20.79
C LEU A 475 -24.62 30.01 -20.48
N HIS A 476 -24.74 31.07 -21.30
CA HIS A 476 -25.84 32.04 -21.16
C HIS A 476 -27.22 31.37 -21.34
N LYS A 477 -27.35 30.45 -22.29
CA LYS A 477 -28.59 29.68 -22.48
C LYS A 477 -28.92 28.80 -21.27
N LEU A 478 -27.91 28.27 -20.58
CA LEU A 478 -28.09 27.48 -19.36
C LEU A 478 -28.57 28.36 -18.21
N LEU A 479 -27.94 29.52 -17.98
CA LEU A 479 -28.38 30.47 -16.97
C LEU A 479 -29.80 30.95 -17.25
N ALA A 480 -30.11 31.32 -18.50
CA ALA A 480 -31.46 31.72 -18.89
C ALA A 480 -32.53 30.63 -18.68
N LYS A 481 -32.13 29.34 -18.64
CA LYS A 481 -33.04 28.24 -18.29
C LYS A 481 -33.22 28.05 -16.79
N MET A 482 -32.21 28.41 -15.99
CA MET A 482 -32.28 28.34 -14.54
C MET A 482 -33.17 29.44 -13.95
N GLY A 483 -33.29 30.57 -14.65
CA GLY A 483 -34.02 31.77 -14.21
C GLY A 483 -33.04 32.89 -13.92
#